data_AF-A0A8J4SNW1-F1
#
_entry.id   AF-A0A8J4SNW1-F1
#
_cell.length_a   1.000
_cell.length_b   1.000
_cell.length_c   1.000
_cell.angle_alpha   90.00
_cell.angle_beta   90.00
_cell.angle_gamma   90.00
#
_symmetry.space_group_name_H-M   'P 1'
#
loop_
_entity.id
_entity.type
_entity.pdbx_description
1 polymer ?
#
loop_
_entity_poly.entity_id
_entity_poly.type
_entity_poly.pdbx_seq_one_letter_code
_entity_poly.pdbx_strand_id
1 'polypeptide(L)'
;LHDSGGSHQVELIRLRNPWGNDREWYGPWSDKSAEWNSIPNSERKRIGLVFDHDGEFWMSFTDFARYFSRLEFCHLGPESGTFGQSFRQDTSDRRWEMTKEEGEWIKYSTAGGCRNNERTFHINPQFRVQVIDPDETDDDNTGTIIIGLMQKGRRETFQQHHTIGYAIYRLPNNHPPDELLTRKFFETNVSVARSPTFANIREVCGRHKLPPGDYMIIPSTFEPNLEAKFLLRIFSERPCVSNELDDSTNVAPNDLTKRLSLTSLDDGLVTKLQEAFVSIAGPSGEITAAELQDILNASFKDLPFKGFSRETARSMVALMDADLSGSLGFQEFRKLWSDLRIWKAMFKNYDLDKNGTFDAFELREVMRAVGFQVSNRVYNAIVCRYADSQGRIEFDDYVLLLVRLTTVVETYKAQERLRDGRAVFQVEDFIRSVIYV
;
A
#
# COMPACT_ATOMS: atom_id res chain seq x y z
N LEU A 1 10.16 46.35 -16.18
CA LEU A 1 9.71 47.67 -16.68
C LEU A 1 10.94 48.47 -17.11
N HIS A 2 10.85 49.23 -18.20
CA HIS A 2 11.93 50.12 -18.63
C HIS A 2 11.72 51.49 -17.99
N ASP A 3 12.73 51.97 -17.27
CA ASP A 3 12.78 53.36 -16.81
C ASP A 3 12.85 54.30 -18.03
N SER A 4 12.29 55.49 -17.90
CA SER A 4 12.35 56.63 -18.81
C SER A 4 13.75 56.97 -19.37
N GLY A 5 14.84 56.48 -18.78
CA GLY A 5 16.22 56.59 -19.27
C GLY A 5 16.76 55.41 -20.11
N GLY A 6 15.98 54.35 -20.35
CA GLY A 6 16.33 53.24 -21.25
C GLY A 6 17.44 52.27 -20.77
N SER A 7 18.14 52.52 -19.66
CA SER A 7 19.29 51.68 -19.26
C SER A 7 19.03 50.67 -18.13
N HIS A 8 17.92 50.74 -17.39
CA HIS A 8 17.67 49.84 -16.24
C HIS A 8 16.29 49.17 -16.32
N GLN A 9 16.31 47.83 -16.29
CA GLN A 9 15.13 46.98 -16.23
C GLN A 9 14.81 46.69 -14.76
N VAL A 10 13.60 47.03 -14.33
CA VAL A 10 13.12 46.73 -12.96
C VAL A 10 12.17 45.54 -12.98
N GLU A 11 12.42 44.56 -12.11
CA GLU A 11 11.56 43.40 -11.87
C GLU A 11 10.63 43.67 -10.68
N LEU A 12 9.32 43.69 -10.93
CA LEU A 12 8.30 43.95 -9.92
C LEU A 12 7.35 42.77 -9.81
N ILE A 13 6.84 42.52 -8.61
CA ILE A 13 5.77 41.57 -8.34
C ILE A 13 4.53 42.32 -7.83
N ARG A 14 3.35 41.93 -8.32
CA ARG A 14 2.06 42.41 -7.81
C ARG A 14 1.51 41.38 -6.83
N LEU A 15 1.16 41.82 -5.64
CA LEU A 15 0.66 40.99 -4.55
C LEU A 15 -0.65 41.55 -4.03
N ARG A 16 -1.44 40.70 -3.38
CA ARG A 16 -2.70 41.12 -2.75
C ARG A 16 -2.84 40.51 -1.36
N ASN A 17 -3.10 41.37 -0.39
CA ASN A 17 -3.49 40.97 0.95
C ASN A 17 -5.01 40.62 0.98
N PRO A 18 -5.40 39.36 1.29
CA PRO A 18 -6.81 38.96 1.29
C PRO A 18 -7.69 39.67 2.34
N TRP A 19 -7.09 40.31 3.37
CA TRP A 19 -7.86 41.10 4.34
C TRP A 19 -8.36 42.43 3.75
N GLY A 20 -7.83 42.88 2.61
CA GLY A 20 -8.30 44.08 1.89
C GLY A 20 -8.36 45.33 2.77
N ASN A 21 -7.42 45.47 3.69
CA ASN A 21 -7.34 46.61 4.61
C ASN A 21 -6.11 47.47 4.30
N ASP A 22 -6.06 48.67 4.90
CA ASP A 22 -5.02 49.70 4.69
C ASP A 22 -3.58 49.28 5.06
N ARG A 23 -3.33 48.00 5.37
CA ARG A 23 -1.99 47.47 5.68
C ARG A 23 -1.35 46.89 4.43
N GLU A 24 -0.83 47.79 3.62
CA GLU A 24 -0.06 47.51 2.40
C GLU A 24 1.45 47.72 2.62
N TRP A 25 2.24 47.27 1.64
CA TRP A 25 3.68 47.51 1.59
C TRP A 25 3.98 49.01 1.58
N TYR A 26 4.92 49.47 2.42
CA TYR A 26 5.32 50.88 2.54
C TYR A 26 6.76 51.16 2.07
N GLY A 27 7.43 50.15 1.51
CA GLY A 27 8.78 50.30 0.95
C GLY A 27 8.78 50.77 -0.50
N PRO A 28 9.90 50.59 -1.22
CA PRO A 28 10.00 50.92 -2.64
C PRO A 28 8.92 50.23 -3.46
N TRP A 29 8.37 50.95 -4.44
CA TRP A 29 7.24 50.55 -5.30
C TRP A 29 5.88 50.41 -4.64
N SER A 30 5.74 50.81 -3.37
CA SER A 30 4.44 51.01 -2.72
C SER A 30 3.58 52.06 -3.44
N ASP A 31 2.30 52.12 -3.10
CA ASP A 31 1.32 53.02 -3.71
C ASP A 31 1.69 54.50 -3.62
N LYS A 32 2.44 54.89 -2.57
CA LYS A 32 2.90 56.27 -2.34
C LYS A 32 4.37 56.48 -2.71
N SER A 33 5.01 55.49 -3.33
CA SER A 33 6.43 55.46 -3.66
C SER A 33 6.76 56.46 -4.78
N ALA A 34 7.81 57.26 -4.60
CA ALA A 34 8.28 58.21 -5.60
C ALA A 34 8.91 57.52 -6.82
N GLU A 35 9.31 56.27 -6.66
CA GLU A 35 9.89 55.37 -7.66
C GLU A 35 8.95 55.18 -8.85
N TRP A 36 7.63 55.28 -8.66
CA TRP A 36 6.69 55.28 -9.78
C TRP A 36 6.95 56.41 -10.76
N ASN A 37 7.47 57.57 -10.32
CA ASN A 37 7.71 58.74 -11.16
C ASN A 37 8.70 58.46 -12.31
N SER A 38 9.58 57.48 -12.18
CA SER A 38 10.52 57.09 -13.24
C SER A 38 9.89 56.21 -14.33
N ILE A 39 8.70 55.66 -14.08
CA ILE A 39 7.96 54.84 -15.05
C ILE A 39 6.99 55.73 -15.86
N PRO A 40 7.05 55.71 -17.21
CA PRO A 40 6.12 56.46 -18.05
C PRO A 40 4.64 56.11 -17.79
N ASN A 41 3.76 57.10 -17.92
CA ASN A 41 2.31 56.92 -17.72
C ASN A 41 1.69 55.85 -18.64
N SER A 42 2.24 55.66 -19.84
CA SER A 42 1.83 54.60 -20.78
C SER A 42 2.08 53.21 -20.21
N GLU A 43 3.23 52.99 -19.58
CA GLU A 43 3.59 51.73 -18.95
C GLU A 43 2.77 51.47 -17.69
N ARG A 44 2.49 52.51 -16.88
CA ARG A 44 1.61 52.38 -15.69
C ARG A 44 0.19 51.96 -16.07
N LYS A 45 -0.36 52.52 -17.15
CA LYS A 45 -1.66 52.08 -17.69
C LYS A 45 -1.61 50.66 -18.24
N ARG A 46 -0.51 50.29 -18.93
CA ARG A 46 -0.33 48.95 -19.52
C ARG A 46 -0.34 47.85 -18.46
N ILE A 47 0.27 48.09 -17.30
CA ILE A 47 0.28 47.11 -16.20
C ILE A 47 -0.99 47.14 -15.33
N GLY A 48 -1.95 48.02 -15.63
CA GLY A 48 -3.18 48.15 -14.85
C GLY A 48 -2.93 48.64 -13.43
N LEU A 49 -1.98 49.56 -13.23
CA LEU A 49 -1.68 50.13 -11.92
C LEU A 49 -2.88 50.95 -11.44
N VAL A 50 -3.52 50.50 -10.37
CA VAL A 50 -4.58 51.21 -9.64
C VAL A 50 -4.06 51.43 -8.23
N PHE A 51 -4.16 52.67 -7.75
CA PHE A 51 -3.86 53.02 -6.36
C PHE A 51 -5.19 53.05 -5.61
N ASP A 52 -5.53 51.95 -4.94
CA ASP A 52 -6.77 51.79 -4.17
C ASP A 52 -6.47 51.03 -2.87
N HIS A 53 -7.30 51.20 -1.85
CA HIS A 53 -7.14 50.54 -0.55
C HIS A 53 -7.79 49.15 -0.54
N ASP A 54 -7.43 48.31 -1.51
CA ASP A 54 -8.02 46.98 -1.70
C ASP A 54 -7.06 45.84 -1.31
N GLY A 55 -5.91 46.21 -0.74
CA GLY A 55 -4.84 45.32 -0.33
C GLY A 55 -3.93 44.88 -1.47
N GLU A 56 -4.11 45.37 -2.71
CA GLU A 56 -3.15 45.16 -3.79
C GLU A 56 -1.96 46.10 -3.64
N PHE A 57 -0.75 45.57 -3.84
CA PHE A 57 0.47 46.38 -3.80
C PHE A 57 1.55 45.79 -4.70
N TRP A 58 2.51 46.63 -5.06
CA TRP A 58 3.70 46.23 -5.81
C TRP A 58 4.94 46.30 -4.93
N MET A 59 5.89 45.41 -5.19
CA MET A 59 7.23 45.48 -4.59
C MET A 59 8.29 45.00 -5.58
N SER A 60 9.55 45.33 -5.32
CA SER A 60 10.66 44.80 -6.11
C SER A 60 10.77 43.27 -5.92
N PHE A 61 11.21 42.55 -6.95
CA PHE A 61 11.47 41.11 -6.81
C PHE A 61 12.55 40.82 -5.76
N THR A 62 13.52 41.72 -5.60
CA THR A 62 14.54 41.66 -4.56
C THR A 62 13.94 41.73 -3.16
N ASP A 63 12.98 42.64 -2.92
CA ASP A 63 12.29 42.72 -1.64
C ASP A 63 11.37 41.51 -1.44
N PHE A 64 10.68 41.05 -2.48
CA PHE A 64 9.88 39.83 -2.42
C PHE A 64 10.72 38.64 -1.95
N ALA A 65 11.88 38.40 -2.56
CA ALA A 65 12.80 37.34 -2.18
C ALA A 65 13.38 37.51 -0.77
N ARG A 66 13.41 38.75 -0.24
CA ARG A 66 13.88 39.06 1.12
C ARG A 66 12.82 38.80 2.19
N TYR A 67 11.56 39.16 1.92
CA TYR A 67 10.50 39.16 2.92
C TYR A 67 9.58 37.93 2.85
N PHE A 68 9.44 37.28 1.69
CA PHE A 68 8.60 36.10 1.53
C PHE A 68 9.44 34.83 1.63
N SER A 69 9.03 33.91 2.50
CA SER A 69 9.74 32.65 2.74
C SER A 69 9.19 31.46 1.95
N ARG A 70 7.98 31.59 1.38
CA ARG A 70 7.26 30.50 0.71
C ARG A 70 6.39 31.04 -0.41
N LEU A 71 6.44 30.36 -1.54
CA LEU A 71 5.59 30.61 -2.71
C LEU A 71 4.90 29.29 -3.07
N GLU A 72 3.58 29.32 -3.20
CA GLU A 72 2.77 28.16 -3.56
C GLU A 72 2.10 28.40 -4.91
N PHE A 73 2.14 27.39 -5.77
CA PHE A 73 1.48 27.42 -7.07
C PHE A 73 0.33 26.42 -7.09
N CYS A 74 -0.86 26.89 -7.43
CA CYS A 74 -1.98 26.03 -7.77
C CYS A 74 -2.08 25.95 -9.30
N HIS A 75 -1.72 24.80 -9.86
CA HIS A 75 -1.92 24.55 -11.29
C HIS A 75 -3.43 24.37 -11.52
N LEU A 76 -4.01 25.14 -12.44
CA LEU A 76 -5.44 25.02 -12.78
C LEU A 76 -5.71 23.78 -13.65
N GLY A 77 -4.67 23.31 -14.35
CA GLY A 77 -4.65 22.08 -15.10
C GLY A 77 -3.23 21.71 -15.53
N PRO A 78 -3.02 20.48 -16.01
CA PRO A 78 -1.71 19.94 -16.39
C PRO A 78 -1.06 20.63 -17.61
N GLU A 79 -1.84 21.38 -18.39
CA GLU A 79 -1.39 22.30 -19.45
C GLU A 79 -0.59 23.49 -18.93
N SER A 80 -0.65 23.76 -17.62
CA SER A 80 0.20 24.76 -16.99
C SER A 80 1.66 24.31 -17.10
N GLY A 81 2.42 25.00 -17.95
CA GLY A 81 3.81 24.65 -18.28
C GLY A 81 4.80 24.78 -17.11
N THR A 82 6.04 24.35 -17.35
CA THR A 82 7.15 24.49 -16.40
C THR A 82 7.46 25.97 -16.14
N PHE A 83 7.72 26.33 -14.89
CA PHE A 83 7.99 27.70 -14.46
C PHE A 83 9.10 28.38 -15.30
N GLY A 84 8.88 29.65 -15.69
CA GLY A 84 9.88 30.49 -16.35
C GLY A 84 9.94 30.39 -17.87
N GLN A 85 9.17 29.50 -18.51
CA GLN A 85 8.99 29.54 -19.96
C GLN A 85 7.80 30.46 -20.29
N SER A 86 8.03 31.44 -21.14
CA SER A 86 6.96 32.27 -21.71
C SER A 86 5.88 31.35 -22.25
N PHE A 87 4.61 31.58 -21.87
CA PHE A 87 3.46 31.01 -22.56
C PHE A 87 3.54 31.45 -24.03
N ARG A 88 4.25 30.69 -24.86
CA ARG A 88 3.85 30.59 -26.25
C ARG A 88 2.56 29.80 -26.16
N GLN A 89 1.47 30.47 -26.51
CA GLN A 89 0.22 29.83 -26.84
C GLN A 89 0.46 29.02 -28.11
N ASP A 90 1.36 28.02 -28.04
CA ASP A 90 1.43 27.00 -29.06
C ASP A 90 0.17 26.21 -28.87
N THR A 91 -0.75 26.45 -29.79
CA THR A 91 -2.03 25.79 -30.00
C THR A 91 -1.81 24.33 -30.40
N SER A 92 -0.89 23.61 -29.75
CA SER A 92 -0.95 22.16 -29.75
C SER A 92 -1.97 21.81 -28.68
N ASP A 93 -3.11 21.29 -29.13
CA ASP A 93 -4.22 20.71 -28.36
C ASP A 93 -3.71 19.48 -27.56
N ARG A 94 -2.74 19.70 -26.65
CA ARG A 94 -2.17 18.68 -25.76
C ARG A 94 -3.24 18.35 -24.74
N ARG A 95 -4.13 17.43 -25.13
CA ARG A 95 -5.14 16.88 -24.24
C ARG A 95 -4.44 16.01 -23.21
N TRP A 96 -4.49 16.48 -21.98
CA TRP A 96 -4.07 15.68 -20.84
C TRP A 96 -5.19 14.77 -20.40
N GLU A 97 -4.84 13.53 -20.17
CA GLU A 97 -5.72 12.54 -19.59
C GLU A 97 -5.36 12.37 -18.12
N MET A 98 -6.38 12.30 -17.28
CA MET A 98 -6.23 12.16 -15.83
C MET A 98 -6.81 10.82 -15.39
N THR A 99 -5.95 9.97 -14.86
CA THR A 99 -6.36 8.76 -14.17
C THR A 99 -6.33 8.99 -12.67
N LYS A 100 -7.37 8.51 -11.98
CA LYS A 100 -7.56 8.67 -10.54
C LYS A 100 -7.64 7.29 -9.90
N GLU A 101 -6.79 7.06 -8.92
CA GLU A 101 -6.77 5.83 -8.15
C GLU A 101 -6.98 6.14 -6.67
N GLU A 102 -7.88 5.42 -6.04
CA GLU A 102 -8.09 5.51 -4.60
C GLU A 102 -7.37 4.35 -3.92
N GLY A 103 -6.66 4.64 -2.83
CA GLY A 103 -5.97 3.61 -2.07
C GLY A 103 -5.92 3.93 -0.58
N GLU A 104 -5.42 2.98 0.20
CA GLU A 104 -5.32 3.09 1.64
C GLU A 104 -4.03 2.44 2.15
N TRP A 105 -3.32 3.14 3.04
CA TRP A 105 -2.31 2.54 3.88
C TRP A 105 -3.00 2.03 5.13
N ILE A 106 -3.02 0.71 5.29
CA ILE A 106 -3.63 0.01 6.42
C ILE A 106 -2.52 -0.46 7.33
N LYS A 107 -2.65 -0.12 8.61
CA LYS A 107 -1.70 -0.51 9.64
C LYS A 107 -1.51 -2.02 9.62
N TYR A 108 -0.25 -2.48 9.67
CA TYR A 108 0.07 -3.91 9.62
C TYR A 108 -0.39 -4.64 8.34
N SER A 109 -0.56 -3.95 7.20
CA SER A 109 -0.89 -4.66 5.97
C SER A 109 -0.31 -3.99 4.73
N THR A 110 -0.71 -2.75 4.44
CA THR A 110 -0.26 -1.99 3.26
C THR A 110 0.54 -0.74 3.64
N ALA A 111 0.64 -0.40 4.93
CA ALA A 111 1.41 0.74 5.43
C ALA A 111 2.91 0.44 5.56
N GLY A 112 3.60 0.31 4.42
CA GLY A 112 5.01 -0.13 4.34
C GLY A 112 6.07 0.91 4.68
N GLY A 113 5.70 2.20 4.74
CA GLY A 113 6.66 3.29 4.91
C GLY A 113 7.50 3.54 3.64
N CYS A 114 8.42 4.51 3.68
CA CYS A 114 9.19 4.88 2.49
C CYS A 114 10.38 3.92 2.25
N ARG A 115 11.16 4.15 1.18
CA ARG A 115 12.28 3.27 0.77
C ARG A 115 13.33 3.03 1.86
N ASN A 116 13.42 3.89 2.88
CA ASN A 116 14.30 3.66 4.03
C ASN A 116 13.92 2.40 4.83
N ASN A 117 12.67 1.94 4.70
CA ASN A 117 12.14 0.74 5.35
C ASN A 117 12.21 -0.46 4.38
N GLU A 118 13.41 -0.99 4.13
CA GLU A 118 13.64 -2.00 3.07
C GLU A 118 12.79 -3.26 3.24
N ARG A 119 12.55 -3.66 4.49
CA ARG A 119 11.76 -4.84 4.83
C ARG A 119 10.29 -4.71 4.40
N THR A 120 9.75 -3.50 4.41
CA THR A 120 8.31 -3.25 4.33
C THR A 120 7.92 -2.36 3.16
N PHE A 121 8.85 -1.71 2.46
CA PHE A 121 8.52 -0.78 1.37
C PHE A 121 7.68 -1.43 0.25
N HIS A 122 7.96 -2.69 -0.09
CA HIS A 122 7.33 -3.43 -1.18
C HIS A 122 5.85 -3.77 -0.97
N ILE A 123 5.33 -3.66 0.25
CA ILE A 123 3.91 -3.94 0.58
C ILE A 123 3.00 -2.73 0.40
N ASN A 124 3.57 -1.53 0.14
CA ASN A 124 2.76 -0.39 -0.21
C ASN A 124 1.98 -0.68 -1.50
N PRO A 125 0.79 -0.09 -1.68
CA PRO A 125 0.03 -0.22 -2.92
C PRO A 125 0.90 0.12 -4.13
N GLN A 126 0.77 -0.65 -5.22
CA GLN A 126 1.60 -0.49 -6.42
C GLN A 126 0.71 -0.17 -7.61
N PHE A 127 1.00 0.91 -8.33
CA PHE A 127 0.21 1.35 -9.47
C PHE A 127 1.05 1.29 -10.73
N ARG A 128 0.65 0.44 -11.67
CA ARG A 128 1.29 0.37 -12.98
C ARG A 128 0.86 1.57 -13.82
N VAL A 129 1.81 2.16 -14.53
CA VAL A 129 1.57 3.28 -15.45
C VAL A 129 2.43 3.09 -16.69
N GLN A 130 1.85 3.34 -17.86
CA GLN A 130 2.58 3.37 -19.12
C GLN A 130 2.89 4.82 -19.50
N VAL A 131 4.16 5.12 -19.76
CA VAL A 131 4.59 6.40 -20.34
C VAL A 131 4.77 6.19 -21.83
N ILE A 132 4.14 7.05 -22.62
CA ILE A 132 4.18 7.04 -24.08
C ILE A 132 4.75 8.38 -24.52
N ASP A 133 5.55 8.36 -25.59
CA ASP A 133 5.98 9.58 -26.25
C ASP A 133 4.79 10.19 -27.02
N PRO A 134 4.35 11.42 -26.70
CA PRO A 134 3.32 12.07 -27.48
C PRO A 134 3.79 12.43 -28.91
N ASP A 135 5.08 12.68 -29.12
CA ASP A 135 5.66 13.21 -30.35
C ASP A 135 6.97 12.49 -30.72
N GLU A 136 6.84 11.35 -31.42
CA GLU A 136 7.97 10.55 -31.92
C GLU A 136 8.86 11.30 -32.93
N THR A 137 8.51 12.53 -33.31
CA THR A 137 9.29 13.37 -34.23
C THR A 137 10.19 14.38 -33.53
N ASP A 138 10.09 14.49 -32.21
CA ASP A 138 10.99 15.34 -31.41
C ASP A 138 12.29 14.62 -31.02
N ASP A 139 13.33 15.40 -30.71
CA ASP A 139 14.64 14.86 -30.32
C ASP A 139 14.70 14.42 -28.83
N ASP A 140 13.65 14.67 -28.04
CA ASP A 140 13.63 14.43 -26.58
C ASP A 140 13.28 12.96 -26.29
N ASN A 141 12.51 12.28 -27.16
CA ASN A 141 12.13 10.86 -27.03
C ASN A 141 11.60 10.52 -25.60
N THR A 142 10.84 11.43 -24.97
CA THR A 142 10.32 11.28 -23.60
C THR A 142 8.86 11.67 -23.49
N GLY A 143 8.12 10.95 -22.65
CA GLY A 143 6.76 11.31 -22.26
C GLY A 143 6.73 12.09 -20.95
N THR A 144 5.80 13.03 -20.84
CA THR A 144 5.57 13.76 -19.57
C THR A 144 4.46 13.11 -18.76
N ILE A 145 4.72 12.88 -17.47
CA ILE A 145 3.71 12.51 -16.48
C ILE A 145 3.73 13.44 -15.26
N ILE A 146 2.56 13.72 -14.70
CA ILE A 146 2.41 14.47 -13.44
C ILE A 146 1.72 13.58 -12.44
N ILE A 147 2.32 13.44 -11.26
CA ILE A 147 1.76 12.62 -10.18
C ILE A 147 1.43 13.51 -9.00
N GLY A 148 0.17 13.50 -8.59
CA GLY A 148 -0.34 14.11 -7.37
C GLY A 148 -0.80 13.04 -6.39
N LEU A 149 -0.15 12.95 -5.23
CA LEU A 149 -0.53 12.05 -4.14
C LEU A 149 -1.12 12.86 -2.99
N MET A 150 -2.40 12.62 -2.68
CA MET A 150 -3.17 13.39 -1.71
C MET A 150 -3.70 12.49 -0.59
N GLN A 151 -3.52 12.88 0.67
CA GLN A 151 -4.13 12.18 1.82
C GLN A 151 -5.53 12.72 2.14
N LYS A 152 -6.49 11.82 2.41
CA LYS A 152 -7.91 12.12 2.63
C LYS A 152 -8.30 12.14 4.11
N GLY A 153 -9.45 12.75 4.43
CA GLY A 153 -10.15 12.61 5.73
C GLY A 153 -9.53 13.30 6.96
N ARG A 154 -8.28 13.78 6.89
CA ARG A 154 -7.57 14.28 8.07
C ARG A 154 -8.12 15.56 8.69
N ARG A 155 -8.71 16.44 7.87
CA ARG A 155 -9.32 17.68 8.37
C ARG A 155 -10.61 17.40 9.15
N GLU A 156 -11.39 16.40 8.71
CA GLU A 156 -12.63 16.00 9.38
C GLU A 156 -12.36 15.39 10.74
N THR A 157 -11.25 14.66 10.88
CA THR A 157 -10.83 14.02 12.14
C THR A 157 -9.88 14.88 12.98
N PHE A 158 -9.60 16.12 12.56
CA PHE A 158 -8.62 17.03 13.18
C PHE A 158 -7.23 16.39 13.39
N GLN A 159 -6.85 15.43 12.55
CA GLN A 159 -5.56 14.76 12.60
C GLN A 159 -4.50 15.54 11.83
N GLN A 160 -3.26 15.51 12.31
CA GLN A 160 -2.12 16.07 11.58
C GLN A 160 -1.86 15.27 10.30
N HIS A 161 -1.39 15.96 9.25
CA HIS A 161 -0.95 15.32 8.02
C HIS A 161 0.25 14.43 8.27
N HIS A 162 0.22 13.22 7.70
CA HIS A 162 1.41 12.38 7.65
C HIS A 162 2.40 12.94 6.63
N THR A 163 3.68 12.68 6.86
CA THR A 163 4.71 12.89 5.84
C THR A 163 4.51 11.86 4.74
N ILE A 164 4.12 12.29 3.54
CA ILE A 164 3.80 11.41 2.39
C ILE A 164 4.72 11.70 1.21
N GLY A 165 4.88 10.71 0.34
CA GLY A 165 5.67 10.77 -0.88
C GLY A 165 5.43 9.57 -1.79
N TYR A 166 6.06 9.57 -2.95
CA TYR A 166 5.99 8.44 -3.88
C TYR A 166 7.35 8.21 -4.56
N ALA A 167 7.55 6.98 -5.03
CA ALA A 167 8.69 6.60 -5.86
C ALA A 167 8.20 5.96 -7.16
N ILE A 168 8.96 6.14 -8.24
CA ILE A 168 8.69 5.60 -9.57
C ILE A 168 9.82 4.67 -9.94
N TYR A 169 9.49 3.45 -10.36
CA TYR A 169 10.44 2.44 -10.82
C TYR A 169 10.12 2.06 -12.27
N ARG A 170 11.17 1.87 -13.08
CA ARG A 170 11.00 1.35 -14.44
C ARG A 170 10.85 -0.16 -14.39
N LEU A 171 9.89 -0.69 -15.13
CA LEU A 171 9.66 -2.13 -15.25
C LEU A 171 10.52 -2.72 -16.37
N PRO A 172 11.04 -3.95 -16.21
CA PRO A 172 11.61 -4.70 -17.31
C PRO A 172 10.58 -4.94 -18.43
N ASN A 173 11.00 -4.95 -19.70
CA ASN A 173 10.11 -5.07 -20.87
C ASN A 173 9.20 -6.31 -20.84
N ASN A 174 9.58 -7.37 -20.12
CA ASN A 174 8.83 -8.63 -20.02
C ASN A 174 8.14 -8.82 -18.66
N HIS A 175 7.97 -7.75 -17.88
CA HIS A 175 7.29 -7.83 -16.59
C HIS A 175 5.79 -8.12 -16.79
N PRO A 176 5.25 -9.20 -16.21
CA PRO A 176 3.84 -9.54 -16.36
C PRO A 176 2.89 -8.39 -15.96
N PRO A 177 1.72 -8.24 -16.62
CA PRO A 177 0.73 -7.20 -16.33
C PRO A 177 0.32 -7.12 -14.86
N ASP A 178 0.04 -8.28 -14.26
CA ASP A 178 -0.62 -8.40 -12.95
C ASP A 178 0.33 -8.84 -11.83
N GLU A 179 1.64 -8.76 -12.04
CA GLU A 179 2.63 -9.16 -11.03
C GLU A 179 3.04 -7.97 -10.15
N LEU A 180 3.16 -8.21 -8.85
CA LEU A 180 3.66 -7.21 -7.91
C LEU A 180 5.19 -7.21 -7.86
N LEU A 181 5.78 -6.03 -7.67
CA LEU A 181 7.21 -5.92 -7.39
C LEU A 181 7.50 -6.47 -5.99
N THR A 182 8.43 -7.43 -5.94
CA THR A 182 8.85 -8.08 -4.71
C THR A 182 9.94 -7.29 -3.99
N ARG A 183 10.19 -7.60 -2.71
CA ARG A 183 11.31 -7.03 -1.94
C ARG A 183 12.65 -7.09 -2.70
N LYS A 184 12.96 -8.24 -3.29
CA LYS A 184 14.21 -8.46 -4.05
C LYS A 184 14.37 -7.48 -5.22
N PHE A 185 13.25 -7.07 -5.85
CA PHE A 185 13.28 -6.06 -6.89
C PHE A 185 13.78 -4.71 -6.35
N PHE A 186 13.25 -4.25 -5.22
CA PHE A 186 13.63 -2.96 -4.62
C PHE A 186 15.04 -2.94 -3.98
N GLU A 187 15.59 -4.11 -3.66
CA GLU A 187 16.99 -4.26 -3.21
C GLU A 187 17.99 -4.10 -4.36
N THR A 188 17.58 -4.43 -5.59
CA THR A 188 18.46 -4.44 -6.78
C THR A 188 18.24 -3.25 -7.70
N ASN A 189 17.06 -2.62 -7.66
CA ASN A 189 16.69 -1.53 -8.56
C ASN A 189 16.56 -0.20 -7.82
N VAL A 190 17.03 0.87 -8.46
CA VAL A 190 16.88 2.24 -7.98
C VAL A 190 15.65 2.91 -8.61
N SER A 191 15.02 3.83 -7.88
CA SER A 191 13.92 4.62 -8.41
C SER A 191 14.40 5.54 -9.54
N VAL A 192 13.68 5.58 -10.66
CA VAL A 192 13.98 6.50 -11.77
C VAL A 192 13.54 7.93 -11.48
N ALA A 193 12.51 8.08 -10.64
CA ALA A 193 11.98 9.36 -10.21
C ALA A 193 11.27 9.19 -8.86
N ARG A 194 11.03 10.30 -8.17
CA ARG A 194 10.38 10.33 -6.84
C ARG A 194 9.72 11.69 -6.62
N SER A 195 8.81 11.76 -5.66
CA SER A 195 8.30 13.04 -5.19
C SER A 195 9.46 13.97 -4.79
N PRO A 196 9.39 15.29 -5.09
CA PRO A 196 10.50 16.22 -4.81
C PRO A 196 10.92 16.21 -3.33
N THR A 197 9.95 16.10 -2.44
CA THR A 197 10.16 15.93 -1.00
C THR A 197 9.09 15.02 -0.42
N PHE A 198 9.42 14.33 0.66
CA PHE A 198 8.44 13.74 1.56
C PHE A 198 7.99 14.86 2.51
N ALA A 199 6.71 15.21 2.49
CA ALA A 199 6.22 16.39 3.20
C ALA A 199 4.92 16.09 3.95
N ASN A 200 4.77 16.69 5.13
CA ASN A 200 3.58 16.61 5.98
C ASN A 200 2.50 17.61 5.53
N ILE A 201 2.16 17.55 4.25
CA ILE A 201 1.15 18.41 3.60
C ILE A 201 0.04 17.55 3.00
N ARG A 202 -1.11 18.15 2.71
CA ARG A 202 -2.28 17.42 2.19
C ARG A 202 -1.98 16.70 0.88
N GLU A 203 -1.15 17.27 0.02
CA GLU A 203 -0.84 16.72 -1.28
C GLU A 203 0.59 17.04 -1.70
N VAL A 204 1.29 16.04 -2.21
CA VAL A 204 2.60 16.18 -2.87
C VAL A 204 2.44 15.96 -4.37
N CYS A 205 2.98 16.87 -5.18
CA CYS A 205 2.90 16.81 -6.63
C CYS A 205 4.29 16.88 -7.26
N GLY A 206 4.49 16.18 -8.37
CA GLY A 206 5.72 16.25 -9.16
C GLY A 206 5.48 15.97 -10.63
N ARG A 207 6.16 16.74 -11.48
CA ARG A 207 6.18 16.60 -12.95
C ARG A 207 7.48 15.91 -13.36
N HIS A 208 7.36 14.83 -14.13
CA HIS A 208 8.48 13.98 -14.54
C HIS A 208 8.47 13.80 -16.05
N LYS A 209 9.64 13.91 -16.67
CA LYS A 209 9.88 13.48 -18.05
C LYS A 209 10.62 12.14 -18.01
N LEU A 210 10.03 11.12 -18.62
CA LEU A 210 10.55 9.76 -18.58
C LEU A 210 10.57 9.16 -19.99
N PRO A 211 11.54 8.28 -20.31
CA PRO A 211 11.52 7.54 -21.57
C PRO A 211 10.24 6.70 -21.69
N PRO A 212 9.74 6.44 -22.91
CA PRO A 212 8.61 5.54 -23.11
C PRO A 212 8.83 4.15 -22.51
N GLY A 213 7.80 3.60 -21.89
CA GLY A 213 7.84 2.27 -21.26
C GLY A 213 6.88 2.13 -20.08
N ASP A 214 6.96 0.98 -19.43
CA ASP A 214 6.17 0.65 -18.25
C ASP A 214 6.88 1.04 -16.95
N TYR A 215 6.11 1.58 -16.02
CA TYR A 215 6.59 2.03 -14.72
C TYR A 215 5.65 1.60 -13.60
N MET A 216 6.19 1.54 -12.38
CA MET A 216 5.46 1.30 -11.15
C MET A 216 5.57 2.52 -10.23
N ILE A 217 4.43 3.05 -9.79
CA ILE A 217 4.35 4.11 -8.79
C ILE A 217 4.04 3.48 -7.44
N ILE A 218 4.86 3.79 -6.45
CA ILE A 218 4.73 3.31 -5.07
C ILE A 218 4.45 4.50 -4.14
N PRO A 219 3.18 4.85 -3.88
CA PRO A 219 2.81 5.84 -2.87
C PRO A 219 3.04 5.30 -1.45
N SER A 220 3.66 6.09 -0.58
CA SER A 220 3.95 5.68 0.80
C SER A 220 3.91 6.86 1.77
N THR A 221 3.66 6.55 3.04
CA THR A 221 4.05 7.42 4.16
C THR A 221 5.56 7.32 4.40
N PHE A 222 6.14 8.29 5.11
CA PHE A 222 7.57 8.23 5.44
C PHE A 222 7.86 7.08 6.41
N GLU A 223 7.13 7.06 7.54
CA GLU A 223 7.19 5.99 8.53
C GLU A 223 6.23 4.85 8.19
N PRO A 224 6.58 3.59 8.51
CA PRO A 224 5.67 2.45 8.35
C PRO A 224 4.52 2.49 9.37
N ASN A 225 3.49 1.68 9.14
CA ASN A 225 2.33 1.51 10.03
C ASN A 225 1.52 2.81 10.30
N LEU A 226 1.64 3.81 9.42
CA LEU A 226 0.83 5.01 9.45
C LEU A 226 -0.41 4.84 8.56
N GLU A 227 -1.57 4.84 9.20
CA GLU A 227 -2.84 4.64 8.50
C GLU A 227 -3.35 5.94 7.84
N ALA A 228 -3.73 5.86 6.57
CA ALA A 228 -4.46 6.91 5.86
C ALA A 228 -5.04 6.41 4.54
N LYS A 229 -6.20 6.97 4.17
CA LYS A 229 -6.71 6.92 2.80
C LYS A 229 -6.01 7.96 1.94
N PHE A 230 -5.77 7.64 0.68
CA PHE A 230 -5.18 8.56 -0.29
C PHE A 230 -5.90 8.55 -1.65
N LEU A 231 -5.63 9.59 -2.43
CA LEU A 231 -5.97 9.71 -3.85
C LEU A 231 -4.66 9.89 -4.61
N LEU A 232 -4.40 9.01 -5.56
CA LEU A 232 -3.32 9.14 -6.53
C LEU A 232 -3.92 9.67 -7.83
N ARG A 233 -3.38 10.76 -8.35
CA ARG A 233 -3.76 11.35 -9.63
C ARG A 233 -2.57 11.31 -10.56
N ILE A 234 -2.77 10.71 -11.72
CA ILE A 234 -1.76 10.57 -12.76
C ILE A 234 -2.27 11.34 -13.96
N PHE A 235 -1.54 12.37 -14.37
CA PHE A 235 -1.81 13.10 -15.60
C PHE A 235 -0.77 12.71 -16.64
N SER A 236 -1.23 12.33 -17.82
CA SER A 236 -0.39 11.94 -18.96
C SER A 236 -0.89 12.60 -20.24
N GLU A 237 0.01 12.81 -21.20
CA GLU A 237 -0.34 13.43 -22.50
C GLU A 237 -1.12 12.49 -23.44
N ARG A 238 -1.28 11.22 -23.06
CA ARG A 238 -2.14 10.21 -23.72
C ARG A 238 -2.90 9.41 -22.66
N PRO A 239 -4.03 8.77 -23.00
CA PRO A 239 -4.76 7.90 -22.07
C PRO A 239 -3.82 6.85 -21.50
N CYS A 240 -3.72 6.81 -20.18
CA CYS A 240 -2.95 5.80 -19.47
C CYS A 240 -3.90 4.96 -18.62
N VAL A 241 -3.92 3.66 -18.86
CA VAL A 241 -4.61 2.73 -17.97
C VAL A 241 -3.66 2.50 -16.79
N SER A 242 -4.05 3.01 -15.63
CA SER A 242 -3.49 2.58 -14.36
C SER A 242 -4.50 1.72 -13.62
N ASN A 243 -3.99 0.83 -12.78
CA ASN A 243 -4.77 0.05 -11.85
C ASN A 243 -3.87 -0.27 -10.65
N GLU A 244 -4.46 -0.30 -9.46
CA GLU A 244 -3.78 -0.90 -8.30
C GLU A 244 -3.52 -2.38 -8.62
N LEU A 245 -2.27 -2.79 -8.50
CA LEU A 245 -1.91 -4.19 -8.57
C LEU A 245 -2.12 -4.82 -7.19
N ASP A 246 -2.66 -6.02 -7.21
CA ASP A 246 -2.87 -6.82 -6.01
C ASP A 246 -2.62 -8.29 -6.34
N ASP A 247 -2.31 -9.08 -5.31
CA ASP A 247 -2.21 -10.51 -5.43
C ASP A 247 -3.58 -11.10 -5.83
N SER A 248 -3.61 -11.87 -6.92
CA SER A 248 -4.76 -12.71 -7.20
C SER A 248 -4.90 -13.76 -6.09
N THR A 249 -6.12 -13.91 -5.55
CA THR A 249 -6.35 -14.95 -4.54
C THR A 249 -6.32 -16.31 -5.19
N ASN A 250 -5.19 -17.00 -5.06
CA ASN A 250 -5.00 -18.34 -5.54
C ASN A 250 -4.67 -19.24 -4.36
N VAL A 251 -5.47 -20.29 -4.23
CA VAL A 251 -5.34 -21.20 -3.11
C VAL A 251 -5.03 -22.60 -3.60
N ALA A 252 -3.73 -22.92 -3.55
CA ALA A 252 -3.19 -24.24 -3.82
C ALA A 252 -2.49 -24.80 -2.56
N PRO A 253 -3.23 -25.12 -1.48
CA PRO A 253 -2.63 -25.63 -0.24
C PRO A 253 -1.88 -26.95 -0.48
N ASN A 254 -2.33 -27.71 -1.49
CA ASN A 254 -1.93 -29.08 -1.73
C ASN A 254 -0.53 -29.26 -2.30
N ASP A 255 0.17 -28.20 -2.74
CA ASP A 255 1.53 -28.38 -3.28
C ASP A 255 2.60 -28.37 -2.20
N LEU A 256 2.41 -27.67 -1.07
CA LEU A 256 3.38 -27.69 0.03
C LEU A 256 3.19 -28.85 0.99
N THR A 257 1.94 -29.21 1.32
CA THR A 257 1.68 -30.46 2.04
C THR A 257 2.13 -31.66 1.22
N LYS A 258 2.00 -31.69 -0.12
CA LYS A 258 2.62 -32.77 -0.93
C LYS A 258 4.15 -32.74 -0.94
N ARG A 259 4.77 -31.56 -1.01
CA ARG A 259 6.24 -31.43 -1.02
C ARG A 259 6.89 -31.78 0.31
N LEU A 260 6.20 -31.53 1.44
CA LEU A 260 6.69 -31.86 2.79
C LEU A 260 6.11 -33.18 3.34
N SER A 261 4.97 -33.67 2.84
CA SER A 261 4.47 -35.03 3.14
C SER A 261 5.36 -36.14 2.58
N LEU A 262 6.39 -35.77 1.81
CA LEU A 262 7.49 -36.65 1.43
C LEU A 262 8.45 -36.96 2.58
N THR A 263 8.32 -36.30 3.74
CA THR A 263 8.80 -36.87 4.99
C THR A 263 7.74 -37.82 5.52
N SER A 264 7.75 -39.06 5.01
CA SER A 264 7.06 -40.18 5.67
C SER A 264 7.41 -40.14 7.15
N LEU A 265 6.39 -40.06 8.02
CA LEU A 265 6.59 -40.27 9.45
C LEU A 265 7.26 -41.64 9.59
N ASP A 266 8.50 -41.69 10.08
CA ASP A 266 9.20 -42.94 10.35
C ASP A 266 8.29 -43.87 11.18
N ASP A 267 8.28 -45.17 10.89
CA ASP A 267 7.40 -46.14 11.55
C ASP A 267 7.53 -46.10 13.08
N GLY A 268 8.72 -45.78 13.60
CA GLY A 268 8.95 -45.58 15.03
C GLY A 268 8.27 -44.36 15.64
N LEU A 269 8.09 -43.27 14.88
CA LEU A 269 7.33 -42.09 15.32
C LEU A 269 5.83 -42.34 15.24
N VAL A 270 5.37 -43.06 14.21
CA VAL A 270 3.95 -43.47 14.09
C VAL A 270 3.55 -44.36 15.27
N THR A 271 4.43 -45.29 15.67
CA THR A 271 4.19 -46.15 16.84
C THR A 271 4.03 -45.34 18.13
N LYS A 272 4.94 -44.38 18.38
CA LYS A 272 4.84 -43.47 19.54
C LYS A 272 3.59 -42.60 19.52
N LEU A 273 3.20 -42.13 18.33
CA LEU A 273 1.95 -41.37 18.14
C LEU A 273 0.73 -42.23 18.44
N GLN A 274 0.76 -43.50 18.06
CA GLN A 274 -0.32 -44.44 18.33
C GLN A 274 -0.42 -44.78 19.82
N GLU A 275 0.70 -44.99 20.50
CA GLU A 275 0.74 -45.16 21.96
C GLU A 275 0.19 -43.93 22.69
N ALA A 276 0.62 -42.72 22.28
CA ALA A 276 0.11 -41.47 22.83
C ALA A 276 -1.40 -41.31 22.56
N PHE A 277 -1.86 -41.60 21.34
CA PHE A 277 -3.27 -41.56 20.98
C PHE A 277 -4.11 -42.49 21.87
N VAL A 278 -3.71 -43.76 22.00
CA VAL A 278 -4.44 -44.74 22.82
C VAL A 278 -4.47 -44.35 24.29
N SER A 279 -3.38 -43.79 24.81
CA SER A 279 -3.33 -43.30 26.18
C SER A 279 -4.31 -42.16 26.46
N ILE A 280 -4.72 -41.42 25.43
CA ILE A 280 -5.52 -40.19 25.56
C ILE A 280 -6.98 -40.43 25.17
N ALA A 281 -7.22 -41.10 24.04
CA ALA A 281 -8.54 -41.52 23.59
C ALA A 281 -9.23 -42.49 24.57
N GLY A 282 -8.42 -43.22 25.34
CA GLY A 282 -8.90 -44.15 26.35
C GLY A 282 -9.84 -45.21 25.76
N PRO A 283 -10.90 -45.62 26.49
CA PRO A 283 -11.85 -46.63 26.02
C PRO A 283 -12.72 -46.19 24.83
N SER A 284 -12.82 -44.88 24.57
CA SER A 284 -13.67 -44.34 23.52
C SER A 284 -13.09 -44.58 22.13
N GLY A 285 -11.75 -44.68 22.02
CA GLY A 285 -11.06 -44.80 20.75
C GLY A 285 -11.04 -43.52 19.91
N GLU A 286 -11.54 -42.41 20.47
CA GLU A 286 -11.64 -41.10 19.81
C GLU A 286 -11.08 -39.99 20.72
N ILE A 287 -10.60 -38.90 20.12
CA ILE A 287 -10.09 -37.73 20.86
C ILE A 287 -11.05 -36.56 20.70
N THR A 288 -11.52 -36.02 21.82
CA THR A 288 -12.35 -34.80 21.85
C THR A 288 -11.48 -33.54 21.72
N ALA A 289 -12.10 -32.40 21.37
CA ALA A 289 -11.39 -31.12 21.30
C ALA A 289 -10.71 -30.71 22.64
N ALA A 290 -11.25 -31.13 23.79
CA ALA A 290 -10.63 -30.83 25.09
C ALA A 290 -9.35 -31.64 25.31
N GLU A 291 -9.40 -32.95 25.02
CA GLU A 291 -8.23 -33.83 25.10
C GLU A 291 -7.15 -33.45 24.07
N LEU A 292 -7.58 -33.02 22.88
CA LEU A 292 -6.68 -32.47 21.86
C LEU A 292 -5.97 -31.20 22.36
N GLN A 293 -6.67 -30.30 23.05
CA GLN A 293 -6.06 -29.11 23.61
C GLN A 293 -4.96 -29.47 24.62
N ASP A 294 -5.25 -30.40 25.53
CA ASP A 294 -4.32 -30.80 26.59
C ASP A 294 -3.05 -31.45 26.01
N ILE A 295 -3.18 -32.35 25.01
CA ILE A 295 -2.01 -32.99 24.40
C ILE A 295 -1.16 -32.02 23.59
N LEU A 296 -1.79 -31.10 22.87
CA LEU A 296 -1.07 -30.09 22.09
C LEU A 296 -0.30 -29.16 23.03
N ASN A 297 -0.92 -28.72 24.12
CA ASN A 297 -0.25 -27.92 25.14
C ASN A 297 0.84 -28.68 25.88
N ALA A 298 0.72 -30.00 26.02
CA ALA A 298 1.79 -30.82 26.56
C ALA A 298 2.99 -30.92 25.61
N SER A 299 2.74 -30.95 24.29
CA SER A 299 3.73 -31.30 23.26
C SER A 299 4.43 -30.10 22.61
N PHE A 300 3.83 -28.91 22.64
CA PHE A 300 4.35 -27.69 22.02
C PHE A 300 4.96 -26.70 23.03
N LYS A 301 5.33 -27.15 24.24
CA LYS A 301 5.93 -26.32 25.31
C LYS A 301 7.27 -25.67 24.95
N ASP A 302 7.92 -26.13 23.88
CA ASP A 302 9.17 -25.55 23.38
C ASP A 302 8.97 -24.22 22.64
N LEU A 303 7.72 -23.83 22.36
CA LEU A 303 7.39 -22.54 21.78
C LEU A 303 6.96 -21.52 22.86
N PRO A 304 7.39 -20.25 22.74
CA PRO A 304 7.05 -19.21 23.71
C PRO A 304 5.65 -18.62 23.45
N PHE A 305 4.59 -19.39 23.73
CA PHE A 305 3.20 -18.93 23.62
C PHE A 305 2.34 -19.43 24.79
N LYS A 306 1.12 -18.89 24.93
CA LYS A 306 0.22 -19.20 26.06
C LYS A 306 -0.36 -20.62 26.05
N GLY A 307 -0.15 -21.36 24.96
CA GLY A 307 -0.82 -22.62 24.67
C GLY A 307 -2.01 -22.43 23.72
N PHE A 308 -2.41 -23.52 23.08
CA PHE A 308 -3.56 -23.60 22.20
C PHE A 308 -4.85 -23.32 22.95
N SER A 309 -5.69 -22.47 22.37
CA SER A 309 -7.03 -22.22 22.87
C SER A 309 -7.98 -23.38 22.58
N ARG A 310 -9.10 -23.41 23.31
CA ARG A 310 -10.16 -24.39 23.09
C ARG A 310 -10.82 -24.22 21.73
N GLU A 311 -10.81 -23.00 21.21
CA GLU A 311 -11.35 -22.70 19.88
C GLU A 311 -10.45 -23.29 18.80
N THR A 312 -9.14 -23.12 18.91
CA THR A 312 -8.19 -23.73 17.97
C THR A 312 -8.31 -25.24 17.96
N ALA A 313 -8.44 -25.86 19.13
CA ALA A 313 -8.67 -27.31 19.20
C ALA A 313 -10.00 -27.72 18.54
N ARG A 314 -11.09 -26.97 18.71
CA ARG A 314 -12.37 -27.24 18.03
C ARG A 314 -12.27 -27.09 16.51
N SER A 315 -11.66 -26.02 16.02
CA SER A 315 -11.47 -25.83 14.57
C SER A 315 -10.56 -26.91 13.98
N MET A 316 -9.54 -27.38 14.70
CA MET A 316 -8.71 -28.51 14.25
C MET A 316 -9.50 -29.81 14.13
N VAL A 317 -10.40 -30.09 15.10
CA VAL A 317 -11.32 -31.23 15.01
C VAL A 317 -12.19 -31.06 13.78
N ALA A 318 -12.85 -29.91 13.61
CA ALA A 318 -13.75 -29.66 12.51
C ALA A 318 -13.10 -29.74 11.10
N LEU A 319 -11.81 -29.39 10.98
CA LEU A 319 -11.05 -29.55 9.75
C LEU A 319 -10.86 -31.02 9.35
N MET A 320 -10.77 -31.93 10.32
CA MET A 320 -10.42 -33.33 10.10
C MET A 320 -11.61 -34.27 10.20
N ASP A 321 -12.65 -33.85 10.91
CA ASP A 321 -13.89 -34.57 11.19
C ASP A 321 -14.80 -34.62 9.95
N ALA A 322 -14.44 -35.51 9.02
CA ALA A 322 -15.18 -35.70 7.78
C ALA A 322 -16.52 -36.42 7.98
N ASP A 323 -16.68 -37.16 9.09
CA ASP A 323 -17.88 -37.92 9.42
C ASP A 323 -18.84 -37.21 10.38
N LEU A 324 -18.48 -36.01 10.85
CA LEU A 324 -19.23 -35.18 11.78
C LEU A 324 -19.46 -35.87 13.14
N SER A 325 -18.52 -36.71 13.56
CA SER A 325 -18.54 -37.41 14.86
C SER A 325 -18.40 -36.45 16.05
N GLY A 326 -17.76 -35.30 15.84
CA GLY A 326 -17.36 -34.34 16.87
C GLY A 326 -16.04 -34.72 17.55
N SER A 327 -15.34 -35.73 17.04
CA SER A 327 -14.15 -36.34 17.62
C SER A 327 -13.09 -36.62 16.54
N LEU A 328 -11.91 -37.10 16.94
CA LEU A 328 -10.87 -37.53 16.02
C LEU A 328 -10.51 -39.00 16.21
N GLY A 329 -10.61 -39.78 15.14
CA GLY A 329 -9.99 -41.10 15.04
C GLY A 329 -8.48 -41.03 14.84
N PHE A 330 -7.79 -42.17 14.94
CA PHE A 330 -6.33 -42.20 14.84
C PHE A 330 -5.77 -41.71 13.49
N GLN A 331 -6.45 -42.03 12.38
CA GLN A 331 -5.98 -41.60 11.05
C GLN A 331 -6.09 -40.08 10.86
N GLU A 332 -7.17 -39.48 11.34
CA GLU A 332 -7.41 -38.04 11.33
C GLU A 332 -6.41 -37.33 12.23
N PHE A 333 -6.22 -37.82 13.46
CA PHE A 333 -5.21 -37.32 14.38
C PHE A 333 -3.80 -37.38 13.79
N ARG A 334 -3.45 -38.49 13.12
CA ARG A 334 -2.14 -38.65 12.46
C ARG A 334 -1.93 -37.62 11.36
N LYS A 335 -2.94 -37.36 10.53
CA LYS A 335 -2.88 -36.35 9.47
C LYS A 335 -2.69 -34.96 10.07
N LEU A 336 -3.54 -34.59 11.03
CA LEU A 336 -3.47 -33.32 11.76
C LEU A 336 -2.09 -33.10 12.39
N TRP A 337 -1.54 -34.13 13.04
CA TRP A 337 -0.24 -34.05 13.67
C TRP A 337 0.89 -33.77 12.66
N SER A 338 0.81 -34.38 11.47
CA SER A 338 1.75 -34.11 10.38
C SER A 338 1.67 -32.65 9.93
N ASP A 339 0.47 -32.12 9.74
CA ASP A 339 0.26 -30.74 9.32
C ASP A 339 0.77 -29.75 10.39
N LEU A 340 0.48 -30.00 11.66
CA LEU A 340 0.98 -29.17 12.78
C LEU A 340 2.50 -29.13 12.87
N ARG A 341 3.19 -30.23 12.54
CA ARG A 341 4.67 -30.24 12.49
C ARG A 341 5.20 -29.37 11.37
N ILE A 342 4.55 -29.40 10.20
CA ILE A 342 4.90 -28.54 9.06
C ILE A 342 4.69 -27.08 9.45
N TRP A 343 3.52 -26.74 9.97
CA TRP A 343 3.19 -25.37 10.38
C TRP A 343 4.14 -24.87 11.49
N LYS A 344 4.51 -25.72 12.46
CA LYS A 344 5.54 -25.40 13.47
C LYS A 344 6.90 -25.13 12.85
N ALA A 345 7.34 -25.95 11.90
CA ALA A 345 8.62 -25.75 11.24
C ALA A 345 8.64 -24.45 10.44
N MET A 346 7.56 -24.15 9.70
CA MET A 346 7.37 -22.89 9.00
C MET A 346 7.37 -21.70 9.96
N PHE A 347 6.66 -21.81 11.09
CA PHE A 347 6.65 -20.78 12.13
C PHE A 347 8.06 -20.44 12.60
N LYS A 348 8.84 -21.45 13.00
CA LYS A 348 10.22 -21.25 13.46
C LYS A 348 11.18 -20.72 12.38
N ASN A 349 10.93 -21.02 11.11
CA ASN A 349 11.79 -20.60 10.01
C ASN A 349 11.53 -19.15 9.57
N TYR A 350 10.29 -18.68 9.69
CA TYR A 350 9.85 -17.36 9.24
C TYR A 350 9.75 -16.33 10.37
N ASP A 351 9.84 -16.74 11.63
CA ASP A 351 10.00 -15.86 12.79
C ASP A 351 11.46 -15.37 12.82
N LEU A 352 11.73 -14.32 12.04
CA LEU A 352 13.10 -13.88 11.74
C LEU A 352 13.76 -13.22 12.95
N ASP A 353 12.97 -12.50 13.74
CA ASP A 353 13.44 -11.85 14.96
C ASP A 353 13.37 -12.78 16.19
N LYS A 354 12.78 -13.97 16.03
CA LYS A 354 12.66 -15.02 17.05
C LYS A 354 11.91 -14.53 18.29
N ASN A 355 10.98 -13.60 18.10
CA ASN A 355 10.22 -13.02 19.18
C ASN A 355 9.05 -13.94 19.62
N GLY A 356 8.80 -15.03 18.89
CA GLY A 356 7.73 -15.99 19.20
C GLY A 356 6.36 -15.64 18.62
N THR A 357 6.28 -14.60 17.79
CA THR A 357 5.07 -14.10 17.13
C THR A 357 5.40 -13.69 15.71
N PHE A 358 4.40 -13.70 14.83
CA PHE A 358 4.55 -13.08 13.52
C PHE A 358 4.09 -11.63 13.54
N ASP A 359 4.90 -10.75 12.97
CA ASP A 359 4.34 -9.51 12.44
C ASP A 359 3.59 -9.76 11.13
N ALA A 360 2.81 -8.78 10.69
CA ALA A 360 2.04 -8.93 9.47
C ALA A 360 2.87 -8.97 8.18
N PHE A 361 4.19 -8.83 8.23
CA PHE A 361 5.05 -9.05 7.08
C PHE A 361 5.48 -10.51 7.01
N GLU A 362 5.92 -11.06 8.15
CA GLU A 362 6.28 -12.47 8.30
C GLU A 362 5.09 -13.38 7.99
N LEU A 363 3.88 -12.98 8.42
CA LEU A 363 2.66 -13.71 8.09
C LEU A 363 2.42 -13.80 6.58
N ARG A 364 2.61 -12.72 5.82
CA ARG A 364 2.34 -12.74 4.37
C ARG A 364 3.30 -13.66 3.63
N GLU A 365 4.57 -13.63 4.03
CA GLU A 365 5.61 -14.49 3.46
C GLU A 365 5.37 -15.96 3.80
N VAL A 366 5.03 -16.29 5.06
CA VAL A 366 4.73 -17.68 5.42
C VAL A 366 3.46 -18.17 4.73
N MET A 367 2.43 -17.34 4.55
CA MET A 367 1.22 -17.72 3.83
C MET A 367 1.51 -18.06 2.37
N ARG A 368 2.27 -17.22 1.67
CA ARG A 368 2.74 -17.51 0.30
C ARG A 368 3.56 -18.80 0.28
N ALA A 369 4.45 -18.96 1.25
CA ALA A 369 5.27 -20.15 1.38
C ALA A 369 4.47 -21.41 1.74
N VAL A 370 3.27 -21.32 2.31
CA VAL A 370 2.36 -22.47 2.56
C VAL A 370 1.45 -22.74 1.35
N GLY A 371 1.40 -21.84 0.36
CA GLY A 371 0.58 -21.98 -0.85
C GLY A 371 -0.73 -21.17 -0.81
N PHE A 372 -0.83 -20.23 0.12
CA PHE A 372 -1.92 -19.26 0.21
C PHE A 372 -1.45 -17.91 -0.34
N GLN A 373 -1.77 -17.63 -1.61
CA GLN A 373 -1.65 -16.28 -2.16
C GLN A 373 -3.02 -15.62 -2.06
N VAL A 374 -3.10 -14.50 -1.34
CA VAL A 374 -4.37 -13.81 -1.05
C VAL A 374 -4.24 -12.33 -1.39
N SER A 375 -5.33 -11.73 -1.85
CA SER A 375 -5.40 -10.30 -2.14
C SER A 375 -5.29 -9.46 -0.88
N ASN A 376 -4.92 -8.18 -1.01
CA ASN A 376 -4.89 -7.20 0.08
C ASN A 376 -6.22 -7.16 0.82
N ARG A 377 -7.35 -7.24 0.10
CA ARG A 377 -8.69 -7.26 0.72
C ARG A 377 -8.84 -8.43 1.71
N VAL A 378 -8.43 -9.63 1.31
CA VAL A 378 -8.51 -10.83 2.16
C VAL A 378 -7.46 -10.74 3.28
N TYR A 379 -6.25 -10.30 2.95
CA TYR A 379 -5.15 -10.16 3.89
C TYR A 379 -5.48 -9.17 5.03
N ASN A 380 -6.10 -8.04 4.70
CA ASN A 380 -6.58 -7.06 5.68
C ASN A 380 -7.58 -7.68 6.66
N ALA A 381 -8.49 -8.52 6.17
CA ALA A 381 -9.46 -9.20 7.02
C ALA A 381 -8.77 -10.22 7.95
N ILE A 382 -7.74 -10.91 7.45
CA ILE A 382 -6.92 -11.82 8.25
C ILE A 382 -6.21 -11.07 9.38
N VAL A 383 -5.46 -10.01 9.04
CA VAL A 383 -4.74 -9.21 10.03
C VAL A 383 -5.69 -8.63 11.08
N CYS A 384 -6.84 -8.08 10.66
CA CYS A 384 -7.84 -7.55 11.58
C CYS A 384 -8.42 -8.60 12.55
N ARG A 385 -8.50 -9.87 12.11
CA ARG A 385 -9.12 -10.95 12.90
C ARG A 385 -8.15 -11.66 13.84
N TYR A 386 -6.89 -11.79 13.45
CA TYR A 386 -5.90 -12.65 14.13
C TYR A 386 -4.72 -11.90 14.72
N ALA A 387 -4.45 -10.65 14.32
CA ALA A 387 -3.40 -9.86 14.93
C ALA A 387 -3.89 -9.16 16.21
N ASP A 388 -3.00 -9.04 17.18
CA ASP A 388 -3.26 -8.33 18.43
C ASP A 388 -3.20 -6.79 18.26
N SER A 389 -3.36 -6.06 19.36
CA SER A 389 -3.29 -4.58 19.37
C SER A 389 -1.96 -3.99 18.86
N GLN A 390 -0.89 -4.80 18.83
CA GLN A 390 0.43 -4.45 18.35
C GLN A 390 0.70 -4.96 16.93
N GLY A 391 -0.25 -5.64 16.30
CA GLY A 391 -0.10 -6.23 14.97
C GLY A 391 0.68 -7.55 14.96
N ARG A 392 0.76 -8.23 16.11
CA ARG A 392 1.46 -9.50 16.29
C ARG A 392 0.48 -10.66 16.30
N ILE A 393 0.91 -11.80 15.78
CA ILE A 393 0.12 -13.02 15.67
C ILE A 393 0.85 -14.11 16.43
N GLU A 394 0.27 -14.59 17.53
CA GLU A 394 0.82 -15.69 18.31
C GLU A 394 0.70 -17.02 17.55
N PHE A 395 1.47 -18.04 17.96
CA PHE A 395 1.44 -19.34 17.30
C PHE A 395 0.05 -20.00 17.28
N ASP A 396 -0.75 -19.81 18.35
CA ASP A 396 -2.14 -20.31 18.41
C ASP A 396 -3.00 -19.69 17.31
N ASP A 397 -2.96 -18.36 17.17
CA ASP A 397 -3.73 -17.61 16.16
C ASP A 397 -3.27 -17.93 14.74
N TYR A 398 -1.96 -18.14 14.53
CA TYR A 398 -1.41 -18.59 13.25
C TYR A 398 -1.95 -19.96 12.84
N VAL A 399 -1.95 -20.93 13.77
CA VAL A 399 -2.49 -22.26 13.50
C VAL A 399 -4.00 -22.20 13.27
N LEU A 400 -4.74 -21.44 14.08
CA LEU A 400 -6.18 -21.25 13.91
C LEU A 400 -6.50 -20.66 12.52
N LEU A 401 -5.73 -19.66 12.07
CA LEU A 401 -5.85 -19.08 10.74
C LEU A 401 -5.64 -20.13 9.65
N LEU A 402 -4.57 -20.93 9.70
CA LEU A 402 -4.29 -21.94 8.68
C LEU A 402 -5.36 -23.03 8.64
N VAL A 403 -5.83 -23.48 9.81
CA VAL A 403 -6.92 -24.44 9.93
C VAL A 403 -8.16 -23.90 9.23
N ARG A 404 -8.64 -22.72 9.63
CA ARG A 404 -9.84 -22.10 9.04
C ARG A 404 -9.71 -21.83 7.56
N LEU A 405 -8.57 -21.30 7.13
CA LEU A 405 -8.32 -21.01 5.72
C LEU A 405 -8.34 -22.29 4.88
N THR A 406 -7.78 -23.38 5.41
CA THR A 406 -7.83 -24.71 4.78
C THR A 406 -9.27 -25.21 4.70
N THR A 407 -10.04 -25.16 5.80
CA THR A 407 -11.44 -25.59 5.82
C THR A 407 -12.29 -24.82 4.82
N VAL A 408 -12.16 -23.49 4.77
CA VAL A 408 -12.89 -22.62 3.82
C VAL A 408 -12.56 -22.98 2.37
N VAL A 409 -11.30 -23.24 2.08
CA VAL A 409 -10.84 -23.58 0.72
C VAL A 409 -11.32 -24.96 0.30
N GLU A 410 -11.22 -25.95 1.18
CA GLU A 410 -11.69 -27.30 0.90
C GLU A 410 -13.22 -27.30 0.68
N THR A 411 -13.95 -26.55 1.51
CA THR A 411 -15.39 -26.32 1.35
C THR A 411 -15.71 -25.66 0.00
N TYR A 412 -14.97 -24.60 -0.36
CA TYR A 412 -15.15 -23.92 -1.63
C TYR A 412 -14.92 -24.87 -2.81
N LYS A 413 -13.82 -25.64 -2.79
CA LYS A 413 -13.47 -26.62 -3.83
C LYS A 413 -14.49 -27.76 -3.93
N ALA A 414 -15.04 -28.21 -2.81
CA ALA A 414 -16.08 -29.24 -2.80
C ALA A 414 -17.39 -28.77 -3.47
N GLN A 415 -17.67 -27.47 -3.43
CA GLN A 415 -18.88 -26.87 -4.03
C GLN A 415 -18.66 -26.31 -5.45
N GLU A 416 -17.41 -26.23 -5.92
CA GLU A 416 -17.06 -25.78 -7.27
C GLU A 416 -17.32 -26.89 -8.31
N ARG A 417 -18.60 -27.07 -8.68
CA ARG A 417 -19.00 -28.14 -9.62
C ARG A 417 -18.60 -27.88 -11.07
N LEU A 418 -18.55 -26.60 -11.49
CA LEU A 418 -18.36 -26.20 -12.89
C LEU A 418 -16.93 -25.73 -13.22
N ARG A 419 -16.04 -25.62 -12.21
CA ARG A 419 -14.67 -25.10 -12.35
C ARG A 419 -14.59 -23.74 -13.06
N ASP A 420 -15.63 -22.94 -12.93
CA ASP A 420 -15.75 -21.60 -13.51
C ASP A 420 -15.41 -20.51 -12.50
N GLY A 421 -14.76 -20.86 -11.37
CA GLY A 421 -14.42 -19.92 -10.31
C GLY A 421 -15.64 -19.52 -9.46
N ARG A 422 -16.71 -20.32 -9.44
CA ARG A 422 -17.89 -20.09 -8.59
C ARG A 422 -18.27 -21.33 -7.81
N ALA A 423 -18.48 -21.15 -6.51
CA ALA A 423 -19.08 -22.15 -5.63
C ALA A 423 -20.55 -21.79 -5.37
N VAL A 424 -21.46 -22.74 -5.56
CA VAL A 424 -22.91 -22.53 -5.40
C VAL A 424 -23.37 -23.26 -4.14
N PHE A 425 -23.96 -22.52 -3.21
CA PHE A 425 -24.47 -23.06 -1.96
C PHE A 425 -25.99 -22.89 -1.87
N GLN A 426 -26.67 -23.88 -1.29
CA GLN A 426 -27.99 -23.68 -0.70
C GLN A 426 -27.84 -23.00 0.66
N VAL A 427 -28.90 -22.33 1.14
CA VAL A 427 -28.84 -21.57 2.42
C VAL A 427 -28.42 -22.47 3.58
N GLU A 428 -28.97 -23.68 3.67
CA GLU A 428 -28.64 -24.63 4.74
C GLU A 428 -27.19 -25.12 4.65
N ASP A 429 -26.71 -25.46 3.46
CA ASP A 429 -25.32 -25.87 3.25
C ASP A 429 -24.33 -24.74 3.53
N PHE A 430 -24.68 -23.50 3.17
CA PHE A 430 -23.86 -22.33 3.48
C PHE A 430 -23.76 -22.11 4.99
N ILE A 431 -24.90 -22.08 5.69
CA ILE A 431 -24.94 -21.89 7.15
C ILE A 431 -24.17 -23.01 7.86
N ARG A 432 -24.39 -24.27 7.46
CA ARG A 432 -23.67 -25.42 8.00
C ARG A 432 -22.16 -25.29 7.79
N SER A 433 -21.75 -24.91 6.59
CA SER A 433 -20.33 -24.73 6.26
C SER A 433 -19.69 -23.61 7.08
N VAL A 434 -20.40 -22.49 7.30
CA VAL A 434 -19.84 -21.34 8.05
C VAL A 434 -19.78 -21.61 9.55
N ILE A 435 -20.76 -22.31 10.13
CA ILE A 435 -20.78 -22.64 11.58
C ILE A 435 -19.70 -23.66 11.94
N TYR A 436 -19.39 -24.56 11.02
CA TYR A 436 -18.46 -25.66 11.25
C TYR A 436 -16.99 -25.30 10.90
N VAL A 437 -16.70 -24.04 10.56
CA VAL A 437 -15.36 -23.50 10.23
C VAL A 437 -14.73 -22.77 11.42
#